data_AF-A0A126QTC5-F1
#
_entry.id   AF-A0A126QTC5-F1
#
_cell.length_a   1.000
_cell.length_b   1.000
_cell.length_c   1.000
_cell.angle_alpha   90.00
_cell.angle_beta   90.00
_cell.angle_gamma   90.00
#
_symmetry.space_group_name_H-M   'P 1'
#
loop_
_entity.id
_entity.type
_entity.pdbx_description
1 polymer ?
#
loop_
_entity_poly.entity_id
_entity_poly.type
_entity_poly.pdbx_seq_one_letter_code
_entity_poly.pdbx_strand_id
1 'polypeptide(L)'
;MIALSISDLMEPNAACLRLSELITRAGSFGAPDAICIRNDSFSEEPFASMTELVGGLWDGKMILESEDPSNISKAVIHIMGRRPIIIGANSNNLEQFAMVSKLFDCPLCISAETTEELLELSRTAESMEVADIYLDPMLRNMKQCLESCTELARLAEMCPEAAHPVAVRTWSGEYAMTMATVSLLVCDALVIADDLDQDSCETLGALIGSVR
;
A
#
# COMPACT_ATOMS: atom_id res chain seq x y z
N MET A 1 -5.73 -7.06 4.03
CA MET A 1 -6.35 -5.72 3.87
C MET A 1 -6.36 -5.38 2.39
N ILE A 2 -7.41 -4.75 1.86
CA ILE A 2 -7.51 -4.42 0.42
C ILE A 2 -7.59 -2.90 0.25
N ALA A 3 -6.70 -2.37 -0.58
CA ALA A 3 -6.71 -0.98 -1.00
C ALA A 3 -6.99 -0.86 -2.50
N LEU A 4 -7.79 0.13 -2.87
CA LEU A 4 -7.97 0.51 -4.27
C LEU A 4 -7.35 1.87 -4.53
N SER A 5 -6.70 2.02 -5.69
CA SER A 5 -5.92 3.22 -5.96
C SER A 5 -6.64 4.28 -6.79
N ILE A 6 -6.24 5.52 -6.60
CA ILE A 6 -6.65 6.72 -7.34
C ILE A 6 -5.36 7.43 -7.78
N SER A 7 -5.29 7.78 -9.06
CA SER A 7 -4.16 8.52 -9.63
C SER A 7 -4.36 10.02 -9.44
N ASP A 8 -3.29 10.75 -9.09
CA ASP A 8 -3.28 12.21 -9.05
C ASP A 8 -3.36 12.87 -10.45
N LEU A 9 -3.23 12.09 -11.52
CA LEU A 9 -3.49 12.53 -12.90
C LEU A 9 -4.99 12.53 -13.26
N MET A 10 -5.86 12.00 -12.40
CA MET A 10 -7.30 12.04 -12.65
C MET A 10 -7.82 13.47 -12.56
N GLU A 11 -8.60 13.87 -13.56
CA GLU A 11 -9.34 15.12 -13.53
C GLU A 11 -10.22 15.19 -12.26
N PRO A 12 -10.35 16.35 -11.59
CA PRO A 12 -11.02 16.45 -10.28
C PRO A 12 -12.42 15.83 -10.25
N ASN A 13 -13.23 16.03 -11.29
CA ASN A 13 -14.58 15.46 -11.36
C ASN A 13 -14.56 13.93 -11.50
N ALA A 14 -13.60 13.38 -12.26
CA ALA A 14 -13.45 11.94 -12.42
C ALA A 14 -12.94 11.28 -11.13
N ALA A 15 -12.02 11.96 -10.42
CA ALA A 15 -11.55 11.53 -9.11
C ALA A 15 -12.67 11.50 -8.07
N CYS A 16 -13.51 12.55 -8.00
CA CYS A 16 -14.69 12.57 -7.13
C CYS A 16 -15.67 11.43 -7.43
N LEU A 17 -15.95 11.17 -8.70
CA LEU A 17 -16.84 10.08 -9.10
C LEU A 17 -16.27 8.73 -8.67
N ARG A 18 -15.00 8.46 -9.00
CA ARG A 18 -14.31 7.23 -8.60
C ARG A 18 -14.32 7.06 -7.09
N LEU A 19 -13.99 8.11 -6.33
CA LEU A 19 -14.00 8.07 -4.88
C LEU A 19 -15.39 7.75 -4.31
N SER A 20 -16.45 8.32 -4.88
CA SER A 20 -17.83 8.03 -4.48
C SER A 20 -18.22 6.57 -4.73
N GLU A 21 -17.74 5.97 -5.83
CA GLU A 21 -17.93 4.56 -6.13
C GLU A 21 -17.19 3.68 -5.11
N LEU A 22 -15.93 4.01 -4.79
CA LEU A 22 -15.12 3.29 -3.80
C LEU A 22 -15.76 3.34 -2.40
N ILE A 23 -16.26 4.51 -1.98
CA ILE A 23 -16.99 4.68 -0.70
C ILE A 23 -18.23 3.78 -0.66
N THR A 24 -19.01 3.77 -1.76
CA THR A 24 -20.22 2.96 -1.85
C THR A 24 -19.91 1.46 -1.76
N ARG A 25 -18.83 1.02 -2.41
CA ARG A 25 -18.35 -0.37 -2.34
C ARG A 25 -17.91 -0.74 -0.93
N ALA A 26 -17.11 0.12 -0.29
CA ALA A 26 -16.65 -0.10 1.08
C ALA A 26 -17.81 -0.24 2.06
N GLY A 27 -18.84 0.61 1.95
CA GLY A 27 -20.02 0.54 2.81
C GLY A 27 -20.91 -0.68 2.58
N SER A 28 -20.96 -1.20 1.34
CA SER A 28 -21.84 -2.31 0.98
C SER A 28 -21.21 -3.69 1.18
N PHE A 29 -19.89 -3.80 0.95
CA PHE A 29 -19.18 -5.08 0.88
C PHE A 29 -18.01 -5.18 1.85
N GLY A 30 -17.70 -4.10 2.59
CA GLY A 30 -16.57 -4.05 3.51
C GLY A 30 -15.21 -3.83 2.84
N ALA A 31 -15.16 -3.67 1.50
CA ALA A 31 -13.94 -3.40 0.75
C ALA A 31 -14.17 -2.31 -0.32
N PRO A 32 -13.19 -1.43 -0.60
CA PRO A 32 -11.83 -1.44 -0.05
C PRO A 32 -11.76 -0.95 1.42
N ASP A 33 -10.77 -1.45 2.17
CA ASP A 33 -10.44 -1.01 3.53
C ASP A 33 -9.65 0.32 3.54
N ALA A 34 -8.94 0.58 2.44
CA ALA A 34 -8.06 1.71 2.28
C ALA A 34 -8.11 2.29 0.86
N ILE A 35 -7.72 3.55 0.73
CA ILE A 35 -7.53 4.19 -0.57
C ILE A 35 -6.06 4.52 -0.75
N CYS A 36 -5.47 4.08 -1.87
CA CYS A 36 -4.11 4.43 -2.25
C CYS A 36 -4.13 5.61 -3.22
N ILE A 37 -3.43 6.69 -2.89
CA ILE A 37 -3.25 7.83 -3.79
C ILE A 37 -1.88 7.66 -4.44
N ARG A 38 -1.87 7.57 -5.77
CA ARG A 38 -0.64 7.41 -6.54
C ARG A 38 -0.18 8.74 -7.11
N ASN A 39 1.11 9.01 -6.96
CA ASN A 39 1.78 10.15 -7.56
C ASN A 39 2.25 9.86 -8.98
N ASP A 40 1.31 9.59 -9.89
CA ASP A 40 1.63 9.31 -11.29
C ASP A 40 2.07 10.59 -12.05
N SER A 41 1.75 11.78 -11.51
CA SER A 41 2.18 13.07 -12.04
C SER A 41 3.63 13.44 -11.73
N PHE A 42 4.27 12.74 -10.79
CA PHE A 42 5.60 13.06 -10.23
C PHE A 42 5.72 14.50 -9.71
N SER A 43 4.59 15.15 -9.39
CA SER A 43 4.54 16.56 -8.97
C SER A 43 3.94 16.70 -7.58
N GLU A 44 4.40 17.67 -6.79
CA GLU A 44 3.93 17.92 -5.42
C GLU A 44 2.47 18.37 -5.38
N GLU A 45 2.08 19.31 -6.25
CA GLU A 45 0.79 19.99 -6.18
C GLU A 45 -0.41 19.12 -6.56
N PRO A 46 -0.40 18.35 -7.67
CA PRO A 46 -1.50 17.45 -8.00
C PRO A 46 -1.67 16.38 -6.92
N PHE A 47 -0.56 15.85 -6.41
CA PHE A 47 -0.55 14.81 -5.38
C PHE A 47 -1.11 15.30 -4.05
N ALA A 48 -0.68 16.48 -3.59
CA ALA A 48 -1.20 17.09 -2.38
C ALA A 48 -2.69 17.43 -2.50
N SER A 49 -3.11 17.96 -3.65
CA SER A 49 -4.52 18.28 -3.93
C SER A 49 -5.40 17.03 -3.94
N MET A 50 -4.93 15.93 -4.55
CA MET A 50 -5.63 14.65 -4.54
C MET A 50 -5.71 14.07 -3.12
N THR A 51 -4.64 14.23 -2.34
CA THR A 51 -4.60 13.77 -0.94
C THR A 51 -5.58 14.52 -0.06
N GLU A 52 -5.69 15.84 -0.21
CA GLU A 52 -6.68 16.67 0.48
C GLU A 52 -8.10 16.25 0.10
N LEU A 53 -8.36 16.06 -1.20
CA LEU A 53 -9.68 15.65 -1.70
C LEU A 53 -10.12 14.31 -1.13
N VAL A 54 -9.25 13.30 -1.17
CA VAL A 54 -9.55 11.97 -0.62
C VAL A 54 -9.68 12.07 0.91
N GLY A 55 -8.78 12.77 1.58
CA GLY A 55 -8.80 12.92 3.05
C GLY A 55 -10.04 13.64 3.58
N GLY A 56 -10.67 14.51 2.79
CA GLY A 56 -11.90 15.20 3.16
C GLY A 56 -13.19 14.38 2.95
N LEU A 57 -13.13 13.26 2.22
CA LEU A 57 -14.30 12.48 1.82
C LEU A 57 -14.22 11.00 2.27
N TRP A 58 -13.02 10.49 2.54
CA TRP A 58 -12.76 9.11 2.94
C TRP A 58 -12.34 9.03 4.40
N ASP A 59 -13.13 8.33 5.21
CA ASP A 59 -12.87 8.15 6.64
C ASP A 59 -11.94 6.96 6.94
N GLY A 60 -11.77 6.03 6.01
CA GLY A 60 -10.95 4.83 6.18
C GLY A 60 -9.43 5.07 6.12
N LYS A 61 -8.66 3.99 6.03
CA LYS A 61 -7.19 4.08 5.96
C LYS A 61 -6.74 4.68 4.62
N MET A 62 -5.63 5.39 4.63
CA MET A 62 -5.06 6.00 3.43
C MET A 62 -3.63 5.50 3.20
N ILE A 63 -3.25 5.40 1.92
CA ILE A 63 -1.91 5.03 1.48
C ILE A 63 -1.44 6.12 0.52
N LEU A 64 -0.21 6.59 0.68
CA LEU A 64 0.44 7.56 -0.19
C LEU A 64 1.59 6.87 -0.91
N GLU A 65 1.49 6.74 -2.23
CA GLU A 65 2.49 6.09 -3.09
C GLU A 65 3.20 7.14 -3.95
N SER A 66 4.49 7.38 -3.64
CA SER A 66 5.37 8.28 -4.41
C SER A 66 6.83 7.91 -4.19
N GLU A 67 7.65 8.02 -5.22
CA GLU A 67 9.11 7.80 -5.13
C GLU A 67 9.87 9.02 -4.56
N ASP A 68 9.21 10.17 -4.41
CA ASP A 68 9.80 11.41 -3.89
C ASP A 68 9.34 11.70 -2.44
N PRO A 69 10.24 11.69 -1.44
CA PRO A 69 9.92 12.04 -0.06
C PRO A 69 9.30 13.43 0.11
N SER A 70 9.61 14.37 -0.80
CA SER A 70 9.11 15.75 -0.78
C SER A 70 7.62 15.78 -1.11
N ASN A 71 7.21 15.00 -2.12
CA ASN A 71 5.81 14.85 -2.52
C ASN A 71 4.98 14.25 -1.36
N ILE A 72 5.52 13.22 -0.69
CA ILE A 72 4.90 12.65 0.52
C ILE A 72 4.78 13.70 1.62
N SER A 73 5.86 14.41 1.93
CA SER A 73 5.88 15.41 2.99
C SER A 73 4.84 16.50 2.75
N LYS A 74 4.70 16.95 1.50
CA LYS A 74 3.70 17.95 1.11
C LYS A 74 2.27 17.42 1.26
N ALA A 75 2.01 16.20 0.80
CA ALA A 75 0.70 15.58 0.85
C ALA A 75 0.22 15.27 2.27
N VAL A 76 1.10 14.72 3.12
CA VAL A 76 0.76 14.32 4.50
C VAL A 76 0.27 15.50 5.34
N ILE A 77 0.74 16.72 5.08
CA ILE A 77 0.30 17.94 5.79
C ILE A 77 -1.23 18.16 5.68
N HIS A 78 -1.85 17.75 4.56
CA HIS A 78 -3.29 17.89 4.38
C HIS A 78 -4.11 16.86 5.17
N ILE A 79 -3.47 15.80 5.66
CA ILE A 79 -4.11 14.68 6.37
C ILE A 79 -3.41 14.35 7.69
N MET A 80 -2.89 15.38 8.37
CA MET A 80 -2.19 15.23 9.65
C MET A 80 -3.02 14.46 10.68
N GLY A 81 -2.37 13.51 11.36
CA GLY A 81 -3.02 12.65 12.35
C GLY A 81 -3.80 11.47 11.78
N ARG A 82 -3.95 11.36 10.45
CA ARG A 82 -4.57 10.19 9.79
C ARG A 82 -3.62 8.99 9.68
N ARG A 83 -2.32 9.18 9.95
CA ARG A 83 -1.24 8.18 9.90
C ARG A 83 -1.31 7.29 8.64
N PRO A 84 -1.25 7.86 7.41
CA PRO A 84 -1.28 7.08 6.18
C PRO A 84 -0.05 6.15 6.07
N ILE A 85 -0.21 5.03 5.36
CA ILE A 85 0.94 4.17 5.00
C ILE A 85 1.68 4.85 3.83
N ILE A 86 2.98 5.02 3.95
CA ILE A 86 3.83 5.61 2.92
C ILE A 86 4.47 4.49 2.09
N ILE A 87 4.39 4.57 0.77
CA ILE A 87 5.03 3.63 -0.17
C ILE A 87 5.97 4.40 -1.09
N GLY A 88 7.20 3.92 -1.23
CA GLY A 88 8.23 4.52 -2.08
C GLY A 88 9.67 4.37 -1.58
N ALA A 89 9.87 3.86 -0.37
CA ALA A 89 11.21 3.64 0.18
C ALA A 89 11.89 2.43 -0.45
N ASN A 90 13.15 2.59 -0.84
CA ASN A 90 14.03 1.55 -1.36
C ASN A 90 15.47 1.85 -0.93
N SER A 91 16.42 1.02 -1.36
CA SER A 91 17.85 1.15 -0.98
C SER A 91 18.48 2.51 -1.32
N ASN A 92 17.94 3.27 -2.27
CA ASN A 92 18.49 4.57 -2.68
C ASN A 92 17.98 5.76 -1.85
N ASN A 93 16.80 5.63 -1.24
CA ASN A 93 16.09 6.76 -0.61
C ASN A 93 15.56 6.45 0.81
N LEU A 94 15.96 5.30 1.39
CA LEU A 94 15.46 4.83 2.68
C LEU A 94 15.66 5.86 3.79
N GLU A 95 16.82 6.52 3.84
CA GLU A 95 17.13 7.47 4.91
C GLU A 95 16.15 8.66 4.92
N GLN A 96 15.86 9.22 3.74
CA GLN A 96 14.94 10.33 3.58
C GLN A 96 13.51 9.92 3.94
N PHE A 97 13.06 8.75 3.46
CA PHE A 97 11.73 8.24 3.78
C PHE A 97 11.56 7.89 5.26
N ALA A 98 12.58 7.33 5.90
CA ALA A 98 12.57 7.05 7.34
C ALA A 98 12.43 8.33 8.16
N MET A 99 13.10 9.43 7.77
CA MET A 99 12.92 10.73 8.42
C MET A 99 11.48 11.25 8.27
N VAL A 100 10.88 11.15 7.08
CA VAL A 100 9.49 11.57 6.83
C VAL A 100 8.51 10.71 7.64
N SER A 101 8.69 9.39 7.63
CA SER A 101 7.89 8.44 8.40
C SER A 101 7.90 8.78 9.89
N LYS A 102 9.07 9.06 10.47
CA LYS A 102 9.20 9.46 11.89
C LYS A 102 8.59 10.82 12.18
N LEU A 103 8.81 11.79 11.30
CA LEU A 103 8.32 13.15 11.49
C LEU A 103 6.79 13.20 11.56
N PHE A 104 6.12 12.39 10.74
CA PHE A 104 4.66 12.36 10.65
C PHE A 104 4.02 11.16 11.34
N ASP A 105 4.82 10.30 11.96
CA ASP A 105 4.36 9.12 12.68
C ASP A 105 3.56 8.14 11.78
N CYS A 106 4.06 7.95 10.55
CA CYS A 106 3.41 7.18 9.49
C CYS A 106 4.12 5.84 9.27
N PRO A 107 3.38 4.72 9.08
CA PRO A 107 3.98 3.46 8.65
C PRO A 107 4.71 3.60 7.32
N LEU A 108 5.82 2.87 7.15
CA LEU A 108 6.66 2.93 5.97
C LEU A 108 6.74 1.57 5.27
N CYS A 109 6.40 1.53 3.99
CA CYS A 109 6.62 0.39 3.12
C CYS A 109 7.99 0.50 2.45
N ILE A 110 8.78 -0.56 2.60
CA ILE A 110 10.13 -0.70 2.04
C ILE A 110 10.04 -1.70 0.89
N SER A 111 10.58 -1.32 -0.26
CA SER A 111 10.54 -2.11 -1.48
C SER A 111 11.93 -2.61 -1.88
N ALA A 112 12.03 -3.88 -2.25
CA ALA A 112 13.22 -4.49 -2.83
C ALA A 112 12.85 -5.69 -3.72
N GLU A 113 13.72 -6.02 -4.69
CA GLU A 113 13.46 -7.15 -5.62
C GLU A 113 13.77 -8.52 -5.01
N THR A 114 14.58 -8.57 -3.96
CA THR A 114 14.99 -9.81 -3.29
C THR A 114 14.60 -9.80 -1.82
N THR A 115 14.25 -10.97 -1.31
CA THR A 115 13.88 -11.12 0.09
C THR A 115 15.05 -10.77 1.01
N GLU A 116 16.28 -11.11 0.65
CA GLU A 116 17.48 -10.79 1.44
C GLU A 116 17.69 -9.28 1.57
N GLU A 117 17.60 -8.53 0.47
CA GLU A 117 17.71 -7.07 0.49
C GLU A 117 16.57 -6.45 1.31
N LEU A 118 15.35 -6.97 1.18
CA LEU A 118 14.19 -6.51 1.92
C LEU A 118 14.39 -6.61 3.44
N LEU A 119 14.96 -7.73 3.91
CA LEU A 119 15.28 -7.93 5.33
C LEU A 119 16.42 -7.03 5.80
N GLU A 120 17.43 -6.77 4.96
CA GLU A 120 18.51 -5.84 5.29
C GLU A 120 18.01 -4.40 5.42
N LEU A 121 17.17 -3.95 4.48
CA LEU A 121 16.56 -2.62 4.53
C LEU A 121 15.60 -2.49 5.72
N SER A 122 14.84 -3.54 6.04
CA SER A 122 13.97 -3.56 7.23
C SER A 122 14.77 -3.36 8.52
N ARG A 123 15.88 -4.08 8.72
CA ARG A 123 16.78 -3.85 9.88
C ARG A 123 17.30 -2.42 9.93
N THR A 124 17.64 -1.89 8.77
CA THR A 124 18.15 -0.53 8.67
C THR A 124 17.07 0.46 9.10
N ALA A 125 15.84 0.32 8.61
CA ALA A 125 14.71 1.16 9.02
C ALA A 125 14.38 1.05 10.52
N GLU A 126 14.43 -0.16 11.09
CA GLU A 126 14.28 -0.38 12.54
C GLU A 126 15.36 0.35 13.33
N SER A 127 16.62 0.28 12.88
CA SER A 127 17.75 0.99 13.51
C SER A 127 17.61 2.51 13.44
N MET A 128 16.85 3.00 12.45
CA MET A 128 16.48 4.40 12.32
C MET A 128 15.27 4.77 13.19
N GLU A 129 14.67 3.83 13.92
CA GLU A 129 13.48 3.98 14.77
C GLU A 129 12.19 4.26 13.97
N VAL A 130 12.05 3.67 12.79
CA VAL A 130 10.75 3.62 12.09
C VAL A 130 9.82 2.69 12.87
N ALA A 131 8.63 3.17 13.25
CA ALA A 131 7.75 2.47 14.18
C ALA A 131 7.02 1.27 13.55
N ASP A 132 6.45 1.47 12.36
CA ASP A 132 5.63 0.48 11.66
C ASP A 132 6.22 0.28 10.25
N ILE A 133 6.59 -0.96 9.90
CA ILE A 133 7.22 -1.31 8.62
C ILE A 133 6.30 -2.25 7.82
N TYR A 134 6.24 -2.05 6.51
CA TYR A 134 5.68 -2.98 5.54
C TYR A 134 6.76 -3.42 4.56
N LEU A 135 6.65 -4.66 4.06
CA LEU A 135 7.61 -5.26 3.12
C LEU A 135 6.97 -5.41 1.74
N ASP A 136 7.55 -4.79 0.72
CA ASP A 136 7.13 -4.91 -0.68
C ASP A 136 8.19 -5.65 -1.52
N PRO A 137 7.93 -6.92 -1.90
CA PRO A 137 8.85 -7.70 -2.72
C PRO A 137 8.82 -7.35 -4.23
N MET A 138 8.19 -6.24 -4.64
CA MET A 138 8.19 -5.72 -6.02
C MET A 138 7.73 -6.76 -7.06
N LEU A 139 6.61 -7.42 -6.78
CA LEU A 139 6.12 -8.55 -7.57
C LEU A 139 5.67 -8.13 -8.97
N ARG A 140 6.25 -8.74 -10.01
CA ARG A 140 5.92 -8.41 -11.41
C ARG A 140 5.03 -9.43 -12.11
N ASN A 141 4.87 -10.63 -11.53
CA ASN A 141 4.07 -11.70 -12.11
C ASN A 141 3.66 -12.74 -11.06
N MET A 142 2.76 -13.65 -11.44
CA MET A 142 2.23 -14.68 -10.54
C MET A 142 3.29 -15.65 -10.01
N LYS A 143 4.33 -15.96 -10.82
CA LYS A 143 5.41 -16.86 -10.38
C LYS A 143 6.17 -16.22 -9.21
N GLN A 144 6.62 -14.98 -9.39
CA GLN A 144 7.30 -14.21 -8.34
C GLN A 144 6.40 -14.03 -7.12
N CYS A 145 5.12 -13.74 -7.31
CA CYS A 145 4.16 -13.63 -6.22
C CYS A 145 4.14 -14.88 -5.35
N LEU A 146 4.00 -16.07 -5.96
CA LEU A 146 4.00 -17.31 -5.20
C LEU A 146 5.36 -17.57 -4.52
N GLU A 147 6.47 -17.39 -5.24
CA GLU A 147 7.82 -17.65 -4.73
C GLU A 147 8.15 -16.74 -3.54
N SER A 148 8.07 -15.42 -3.71
CA SER A 148 8.43 -14.44 -2.69
C SER A 148 7.46 -14.43 -1.51
N CYS A 149 6.14 -14.55 -1.72
CA CYS A 149 5.20 -14.62 -0.60
C CYS A 149 5.42 -15.90 0.23
N THR A 150 5.70 -17.04 -0.42
CA THR A 150 6.00 -18.29 0.30
C THR A 150 7.30 -18.19 1.08
N GLU A 151 8.33 -17.59 0.48
CA GLU A 151 9.61 -17.37 1.13
C GLU A 151 9.48 -16.45 2.35
N LEU A 152 8.82 -15.29 2.19
CA LEU A 152 8.56 -14.35 3.28
C LEU A 152 7.73 -14.99 4.41
N ALA A 153 6.66 -15.72 4.07
CA ALA A 153 5.85 -16.41 5.07
C ALA A 153 6.65 -17.42 5.89
N ARG A 154 7.55 -18.18 5.24
CA ARG A 154 8.44 -19.12 5.93
C ARG A 154 9.48 -18.41 6.78
N LEU A 155 10.03 -17.30 6.30
CA LEU A 155 11.03 -16.53 7.03
C LEU A 155 10.41 -15.80 8.23
N ALA A 156 9.15 -15.38 8.16
CA ALA A 156 8.43 -14.74 9.26
C ALA A 156 8.36 -15.62 10.52
N GLU A 157 8.34 -16.94 10.36
CA GLU A 157 8.42 -17.89 11.49
C GLU A 157 9.83 -18.04 12.07
N MET A 158 10.85 -17.64 11.32
CA MET A 158 12.26 -17.87 11.63
C MET A 158 13.00 -16.62 12.11
N CYS A 159 12.67 -15.44 11.59
CA CYS A 159 13.31 -14.18 11.94
C CYS A 159 12.29 -13.03 12.10
N PRO A 160 12.46 -12.16 13.12
CA PRO A 160 11.56 -11.02 13.36
C PRO A 160 11.46 -10.05 12.19
N GLU A 161 12.55 -9.86 11.44
CA GLU A 161 12.61 -8.91 10.33
C GLU A 161 11.69 -9.27 9.16
N ALA A 162 11.35 -10.55 9.03
CA ALA A 162 10.40 -11.03 8.02
C ALA A 162 8.95 -11.04 8.52
N ALA A 163 8.72 -10.78 9.81
CA ALA A 163 7.39 -10.81 10.42
C ALA A 163 6.58 -9.51 10.18
N HIS A 164 7.18 -8.52 9.52
CA HIS A 164 6.48 -7.31 9.09
C HIS A 164 5.42 -7.63 8.03
N PRO A 165 4.26 -6.94 8.03
CA PRO A 165 3.23 -7.15 7.03
C PRO A 165 3.73 -6.95 5.60
N VAL A 166 3.33 -7.86 4.70
CA VAL A 166 3.70 -7.76 3.28
C VAL A 166 2.70 -6.86 2.56
N ALA A 167 3.19 -5.90 1.78
CA ALA A 167 2.41 -5.11 0.84
C ALA A 167 2.61 -5.65 -0.57
N VAL A 168 1.52 -5.93 -1.28
CA VAL A 168 1.55 -6.44 -2.65
C VAL A 168 0.75 -5.52 -3.55
N ARG A 169 1.46 -4.89 -4.48
CA ARG A 169 0.82 -4.15 -5.56
C ARG A 169 0.34 -5.10 -6.65
N THR A 170 -0.91 -4.94 -7.05
CA THR A 170 -1.54 -5.65 -8.17
C THR A 170 -2.12 -4.62 -9.15
N TRP A 171 -2.34 -5.03 -10.40
CA TRP A 171 -2.99 -4.18 -11.41
C TRP A 171 -4.51 -4.29 -11.33
N SER A 172 -5.16 -4.38 -12.49
CA SER A 172 -6.60 -4.58 -12.63
C SER A 172 -6.91 -5.91 -13.34
N GLY A 173 -8.13 -6.40 -13.15
CA GLY A 173 -8.67 -7.57 -13.85
C GLY A 173 -8.29 -8.92 -13.22
N GLU A 174 -8.50 -10.01 -13.97
CA GLU A 174 -8.44 -11.39 -13.44
C GLU A 174 -7.07 -11.77 -12.84
N TYR A 175 -5.97 -11.28 -13.43
CA TYR A 175 -4.63 -11.50 -12.90
C TYR A 175 -4.42 -10.81 -11.55
N ALA A 176 -5.00 -9.62 -11.36
CA ALA A 176 -4.95 -8.92 -10.08
C ALA A 176 -5.69 -9.70 -9.00
N MET A 177 -6.86 -10.27 -9.32
CA MET A 177 -7.61 -11.15 -8.40
C MET A 177 -6.76 -12.35 -7.97
N THR A 178 -6.10 -13.01 -8.93
CA THR A 178 -5.28 -14.20 -8.65
C THR A 178 -4.08 -13.85 -7.77
N MET A 179 -3.36 -12.77 -8.09
CA MET A 179 -2.23 -12.30 -7.27
C MET A 179 -2.69 -11.87 -5.86
N ALA A 180 -3.82 -11.18 -5.76
CA ALA A 180 -4.42 -10.78 -4.49
C ALA A 180 -4.74 -12.01 -3.63
N THR A 181 -5.39 -13.02 -4.22
CA THR A 181 -5.75 -14.26 -3.54
C THR A 181 -4.53 -14.99 -2.99
N VAL A 182 -3.50 -15.18 -3.81
CA VAL A 182 -2.25 -15.85 -3.37
C VAL A 182 -1.63 -15.07 -2.22
N SER A 183 -1.52 -13.74 -2.35
CA SER A 183 -0.88 -12.90 -1.32
C SER A 183 -1.64 -12.91 0.01
N LEU A 184 -2.98 -12.85 -0.05
CA LEU A 184 -3.82 -12.91 1.15
C LEU A 184 -3.75 -14.27 1.85
N LEU A 185 -3.76 -15.36 1.08
CA LEU A 185 -3.75 -16.72 1.65
C LEU A 185 -2.37 -17.13 2.19
N VAL A 186 -1.28 -16.63 1.59
CA VAL A 186 0.08 -17.06 1.93
C VAL A 186 0.70 -16.19 3.02
N CYS A 187 0.50 -14.87 3.02
CA CYS A 187 1.20 -13.95 3.94
C CYS A 187 0.31 -12.86 4.59
N ASP A 188 -1.03 -13.00 4.60
CA ASP A 188 -2.00 -11.99 5.10
C ASP A 188 -1.71 -10.57 4.59
N ALA A 189 -1.41 -10.44 3.30
CA ALA A 189 -0.91 -9.21 2.72
C ALA A 189 -1.89 -8.01 2.78
N LEU A 190 -1.32 -6.80 2.76
CA LEU A 190 -1.96 -5.61 2.23
C LEU A 190 -1.93 -5.69 0.70
N VAL A 191 -3.07 -5.90 0.06
CA VAL A 191 -3.20 -5.88 -1.40
C VAL A 191 -3.59 -4.49 -1.86
N ILE A 192 -2.85 -3.93 -2.81
CA ILE A 192 -3.12 -2.62 -3.41
C ILE A 192 -3.40 -2.83 -4.89
N ALA A 193 -4.64 -2.62 -5.32
CA ALA A 193 -5.06 -2.83 -6.70
C ALA A 193 -5.42 -1.52 -7.42
N ASP A 194 -5.23 -1.51 -8.73
CA ASP A 194 -5.62 -0.39 -9.58
C ASP A 194 -7.13 -0.35 -9.78
N ASP A 195 -7.75 -1.50 -9.99
CA ASP A 195 -9.20 -1.63 -10.02
C ASP A 195 -9.60 -3.07 -9.80
N LEU A 196 -10.69 -3.28 -9.06
CA LEU A 196 -11.33 -4.58 -8.89
C LEU A 196 -12.84 -4.37 -9.05
N ASP A 197 -13.49 -5.26 -9.78
CA ASP A 197 -14.95 -5.28 -9.84
C ASP A 197 -15.55 -5.68 -8.48
N GLN A 198 -16.85 -5.49 -8.36
CA GLN A 198 -17.58 -5.75 -7.13
C GLN A 198 -17.45 -7.22 -6.68
N ASP A 199 -17.64 -8.16 -7.61
CA ASP A 199 -17.61 -9.60 -7.33
C ASP A 199 -16.21 -10.02 -6.82
N SER A 200 -15.16 -9.44 -7.39
CA SER A 200 -13.77 -9.62 -6.96
C SER A 200 -13.54 -9.10 -5.54
N CYS A 201 -14.03 -7.90 -5.22
CA CYS A 201 -13.93 -7.34 -3.87
C CYS A 201 -14.68 -8.20 -2.85
N GLU A 202 -15.90 -8.64 -3.16
CA GLU A 202 -16.70 -9.52 -2.30
C GLU A 202 -16.00 -10.86 -2.05
N THR A 203 -15.44 -11.46 -3.10
CA THR A 203 -14.71 -12.73 -3.01
C THR A 203 -13.48 -12.60 -2.13
N LEU A 204 -12.67 -11.56 -2.33
CA LEU A 204 -11.47 -11.34 -1.53
C LEU A 204 -11.81 -10.98 -0.08
N GLY A 205 -12.88 -10.20 0.15
CA GLY A 205 -13.37 -9.90 1.49
C GLY A 205 -13.82 -11.14 2.25
N ALA A 206 -14.55 -12.05 1.59
CA ALA A 206 -14.96 -13.33 2.16
C ALA A 206 -13.76 -14.22 2.50
N LEU A 207 -12.72 -14.23 1.64
CA LEU A 207 -11.48 -14.96 1.90
C LEU A 207 -10.78 -14.46 3.16
N ILE A 208 -10.62 -13.14 3.31
CA ILE A 208 -10.00 -12.53 4.50
C ILE A 208 -10.75 -12.93 5.78
N GLY A 209 -12.08 -12.93 5.74
CA GLY A 209 -12.92 -13.34 6.88
C GLY A 209 -12.86 -14.84 7.21
N SER A 210 -12.37 -15.68 6.29
CA SER A 210 -12.26 -17.14 6.49
C SER A 210 -10.89 -17.61 7.00
N VAL A 211 -9.84 -16.80 6.79
CA VAL A 211 -8.45 -17.11 7.14
C VAL A 211 -8.08 -16.62 8.54
N ARG A 212 -8.88 -15.69 9.10
CA ARG A 212 -8.74 -15.15 10.46
C ARG A 212 -9.69 -15.82 11.44
#